data_AF-A0AA38Z902-F1
#
_entry.id   AF-A0AA38Z902-F1
#
_cell.length_a   1.000
_cell.length_b   1.000
_cell.length_c   1.000
_cell.angle_alpha   90.00
_cell.angle_beta   90.00
_cell.angle_gamma   90.00
#
_symmetry.space_group_name_H-M   'P 1'
#
loop_
_entity.id
_entity.type
_entity.pdbx_description
1 polymer ?
#
loop_
_entity_poly.entity_id
_entity_poly.type
_entity_poly.pdbx_seq_one_letter_code
_entity_poly.pdbx_strand_id
1 'polypeptide(L)'
;MAEVGYILYRHAMRYNPRNPKWFNRDRFVLSAGHGCLLQYICLHLAGFQSVRTPGHPENVVTDGIEVTTLFSEDISARFKALGWNTITVDDTHSDMEAIKNALLSAFRETEKPTFIRVKTLIGKLSEKEGTSKAHHGTFDEKDVKKMRRKVNWSDREPFHVIPMIYREMQIQTEYGERMEKEWHSRLCYYQTKYPQEFVEFKILLDGGLLPGWESSLPKFPTSDPVDATRGYSEKCLNQLAKVLPGLIGGNADLATSNKAYLNGHEDFSQPNSLWGCNIRYGVRKHAMAGISNATFLVFSDYMKNSIRLSALSHAGVIYIMTHDSIGLGEDGPTNQPVEQLAGPRAVPRLLVFRPADGNETAGAYKVAVANRNVPSLIALSMQKVAANLEGTSRASVERGGYIVSDNSEDNAKLMLRQEGRTVRVVSLVCWRLFDMQPQQYKEFVLPPSVSKRVSVEAASPIGWREYVGEEGVVVGVEEFGASGAYLDTFKKFGFTEGNITRIAKSLLSQ
;
A
#
# COMPACT_ATOMS: atom_id res chain seq x y z
N MET A 1 -21.57 -6.29 -4.29
CA MET A 1 -21.88 -6.36 -5.74
C MET A 1 -22.74 -7.58 -6.11
N ALA A 2 -22.44 -8.78 -5.60
CA ALA A 2 -23.18 -10.01 -5.95
C ALA A 2 -24.69 -9.95 -5.70
N GLU A 3 -25.11 -9.49 -4.53
CA GLU A 3 -26.53 -9.37 -4.16
C GLU A 3 -27.28 -8.38 -5.04
N VAL A 4 -26.66 -7.24 -5.36
CA VAL A 4 -27.22 -6.21 -6.26
C VAL A 4 -27.38 -6.77 -7.68
N GLY A 5 -26.37 -7.48 -8.20
CA GLY A 5 -26.45 -8.12 -9.51
C GLY A 5 -27.55 -9.18 -9.58
N TYR A 6 -27.71 -9.99 -8.55
CA TYR A 6 -28.77 -10.99 -8.47
C TYR A 6 -30.17 -10.35 -8.47
N ILE A 7 -30.41 -9.34 -7.63
CA ILE A 7 -31.72 -8.66 -7.58
C ILE A 7 -32.05 -7.97 -8.90
N LEU A 8 -31.08 -7.28 -9.51
CA LEU A 8 -31.30 -6.58 -10.78
C LEU A 8 -31.69 -7.54 -11.90
N TYR A 9 -30.91 -8.60 -12.11
CA TYR A 9 -31.20 -9.55 -13.18
C TYR A 9 -32.43 -10.41 -12.89
N ARG A 10 -32.67 -10.83 -11.64
CA ARG A 10 -33.77 -11.76 -11.35
C ARG A 10 -35.13 -11.06 -11.20
N HIS A 11 -35.15 -9.82 -10.70
CA HIS A 11 -36.39 -9.21 -10.21
C HIS A 11 -36.71 -7.84 -10.78
N ALA A 12 -35.74 -7.10 -11.36
CA ALA A 12 -35.96 -5.71 -11.77
C ALA A 12 -35.86 -5.49 -13.29
N MET A 13 -34.89 -6.12 -13.94
CA MET A 13 -34.60 -5.86 -15.36
C MET A 13 -35.51 -6.66 -16.29
N ARG A 14 -35.94 -6.01 -17.37
CA ARG A 14 -36.69 -6.63 -18.47
C ARG A 14 -35.73 -7.08 -19.57
N TYR A 15 -35.79 -8.36 -19.94
CA TYR A 15 -35.01 -8.89 -21.05
C TYR A 15 -35.66 -10.11 -21.70
N ASN A 16 -35.27 -10.43 -22.94
CA ASN A 16 -35.67 -11.65 -23.64
C ASN A 16 -34.42 -12.47 -24.00
N PRO A 17 -34.14 -13.58 -23.29
CA PRO A 17 -32.92 -14.36 -23.51
C PRO A 17 -32.88 -15.05 -24.88
N ARG A 18 -34.03 -15.25 -25.52
CA ARG A 18 -34.15 -15.85 -26.87
C ARG A 18 -33.95 -14.84 -27.99
N ASN A 19 -34.05 -13.54 -27.69
CA ASN A 19 -33.81 -12.47 -28.64
C ASN A 19 -32.98 -11.36 -27.98
N PRO A 20 -31.64 -11.46 -28.01
CA PRO A 20 -30.75 -10.46 -27.42
C PRO A 20 -30.98 -9.04 -27.98
N LYS A 21 -31.52 -8.88 -29.19
CA LYS A 21 -31.80 -7.58 -29.82
C LYS A 21 -33.20 -7.03 -29.50
N TRP A 22 -33.91 -7.59 -28.53
CA TRP A 22 -35.26 -7.14 -28.17
C TRP A 22 -35.27 -5.65 -27.77
N PHE A 23 -36.16 -4.87 -28.39
CA PHE A 23 -36.12 -3.41 -28.36
C PHE A 23 -36.40 -2.80 -26.98
N ASN A 24 -37.09 -3.52 -26.09
CA ASN A 24 -37.45 -3.04 -24.74
C ASN A 24 -36.58 -3.66 -23.64
N ARG A 25 -35.34 -4.03 -23.98
CA ARG A 25 -34.41 -4.70 -23.07
C ARG A 25 -33.67 -3.70 -22.19
N ASP A 26 -33.79 -3.86 -20.88
CA ASP A 26 -32.99 -3.12 -19.90
C ASP A 26 -31.51 -3.54 -19.98
N ARG A 27 -30.59 -2.61 -19.68
CA ARG A 27 -29.14 -2.81 -19.82
C ARG A 27 -28.43 -2.54 -18.49
N PHE A 28 -27.50 -3.41 -18.12
CA PHE A 28 -26.68 -3.28 -16.92
C PHE A 28 -25.20 -3.26 -17.28
N VAL A 29 -24.48 -2.24 -16.81
CA VAL A 29 -23.08 -1.99 -17.13
C VAL A 29 -22.27 -2.05 -15.83
N LEU A 30 -21.35 -3.00 -15.73
CA LEU A 30 -20.49 -3.20 -14.56
C LEU A 30 -19.05 -2.74 -14.87
N SER A 31 -18.65 -1.57 -14.37
CA SER A 31 -17.31 -0.99 -14.60
C SER A 31 -16.28 -1.51 -13.59
N ALA A 32 -15.97 -2.80 -13.64
CA ALA A 32 -14.83 -3.39 -12.94
C ALA A 32 -14.40 -4.70 -13.63
N GLY A 33 -13.23 -4.71 -14.29
CA GLY A 33 -12.76 -5.84 -15.10
C GLY A 33 -12.65 -7.18 -14.35
N HIS A 34 -12.53 -7.16 -13.02
CA HIS A 34 -12.45 -8.37 -12.18
C HIS A 34 -13.81 -8.82 -11.60
N GLY A 35 -14.89 -8.04 -11.77
CA GLY A 35 -16.26 -8.39 -11.34
C GLY A 35 -17.10 -9.10 -12.40
N CYS A 36 -16.53 -9.38 -13.58
CA CYS A 36 -17.23 -9.91 -14.76
C CYS A 36 -17.86 -11.29 -14.55
N LEU A 37 -17.25 -12.13 -13.69
CA LEU A 37 -17.76 -13.46 -13.36
C LEU A 37 -19.19 -13.40 -12.82
N LEU A 38 -19.49 -12.42 -11.98
CA LEU A 38 -20.83 -12.21 -11.44
C LEU A 38 -21.85 -11.94 -12.56
N GLN A 39 -21.51 -11.07 -13.52
CA GLN A 39 -22.40 -10.72 -14.61
C GLN A 39 -22.63 -11.90 -15.57
N TYR A 40 -21.60 -12.72 -15.83
CA TYR A 40 -21.74 -13.96 -16.60
C TYR A 40 -22.63 -14.98 -15.91
N ILE A 41 -22.48 -15.16 -14.60
CA ILE A 41 -23.35 -16.02 -13.79
C ILE A 41 -24.79 -15.51 -13.86
N CYS A 42 -25.03 -14.21 -13.69
CA CYS A 42 -26.36 -13.61 -13.77
C CYS A 42 -27.00 -13.76 -15.17
N LEU A 43 -26.24 -13.55 -16.26
CA LEU A 43 -26.72 -13.72 -17.64
C LEU A 43 -27.03 -15.19 -17.96
N HIS A 44 -26.19 -16.12 -17.51
CA HIS A 44 -26.45 -17.55 -17.65
C HIS A 44 -27.73 -17.95 -16.91
N LEU A 45 -27.88 -17.55 -15.64
CA LEU A 45 -29.07 -17.81 -14.83
C LEU A 45 -30.34 -17.12 -15.38
N ALA A 46 -30.16 -16.03 -16.12
CA ALA A 46 -31.22 -15.33 -16.84
C ALA A 46 -31.65 -16.05 -18.14
N GLY A 47 -30.94 -17.10 -18.58
CA GLY A 47 -31.33 -17.98 -19.70
C GLY A 47 -30.66 -17.67 -21.05
N PHE A 48 -29.59 -16.87 -21.09
CA PHE A 48 -28.86 -16.57 -22.32
C PHE A 48 -27.98 -17.76 -22.76
N GLN A 49 -28.11 -18.19 -24.02
CA GLN A 49 -27.51 -19.45 -24.51
C GLN A 49 -26.07 -19.33 -25.06
N SER A 50 -25.52 -18.12 -25.20
CA SER A 50 -24.16 -17.90 -25.71
C SER A 50 -23.34 -17.04 -24.75
N VAL A 51 -22.90 -17.65 -23.64
CA VAL A 51 -21.93 -17.04 -22.73
C VAL A 51 -20.58 -17.77 -22.89
N ARG A 52 -20.00 -17.71 -24.10
CA ARG A 52 -18.59 -18.11 -24.27
C ARG A 52 -17.75 -17.06 -23.56
N THR A 53 -16.84 -17.48 -22.68
CA THR A 53 -15.98 -16.61 -21.85
C THR A 53 -14.73 -16.17 -22.61
N PRO A 54 -14.65 -14.92 -23.13
CA PRO A 54 -13.48 -14.40 -23.82
C PRO A 54 -12.70 -13.54 -22.82
N GLY A 55 -11.46 -13.92 -22.53
CA GLY A 55 -10.57 -13.15 -21.66
C GLY A 55 -9.66 -12.24 -22.48
N HIS A 56 -9.66 -10.94 -22.16
CA HIS A 56 -8.70 -9.92 -22.65
C HIS A 56 -8.83 -9.49 -24.12
N PRO A 57 -8.38 -8.26 -24.47
CA PRO A 57 -9.16 -7.32 -25.26
C PRO A 57 -9.31 -7.77 -26.71
N GLU A 58 -10.55 -8.09 -27.07
CA GLU A 58 -10.98 -8.24 -28.46
C GLU A 58 -11.40 -6.87 -29.00
N ASN A 59 -10.99 -6.55 -30.22
CA ASN A 59 -11.29 -5.28 -30.89
C ASN A 59 -12.55 -5.34 -31.77
N VAL A 60 -13.39 -6.38 -31.60
CA VAL A 60 -14.61 -6.62 -32.41
C VAL A 60 -15.83 -6.94 -31.55
N VAL A 61 -17.01 -6.47 -31.97
CA VAL A 61 -18.30 -6.61 -31.26
C VAL A 61 -18.89 -7.99 -31.58
N THR A 62 -19.19 -8.77 -30.54
CA THR A 62 -19.89 -10.06 -30.68
C THR A 62 -21.41 -9.81 -30.74
N ASP A 63 -22.11 -10.44 -31.68
CA ASP A 63 -23.55 -10.29 -31.83
C ASP A 63 -24.33 -10.71 -30.56
N GLY A 64 -25.19 -9.81 -30.07
CA GLY A 64 -25.92 -9.99 -28.80
C GLY A 64 -25.16 -9.54 -27.55
N ILE A 65 -23.93 -9.01 -27.72
CA ILE A 65 -23.11 -8.40 -26.68
C ILE A 65 -22.81 -6.95 -27.13
N GLU A 66 -23.40 -5.96 -26.47
CA GLU A 66 -23.36 -4.54 -26.90
C GLU A 66 -22.01 -3.84 -26.68
N VAL A 67 -21.03 -4.58 -26.16
CA VAL A 67 -19.68 -4.10 -25.85
C VAL A 67 -18.72 -5.20 -26.32
N THR A 68 -17.60 -4.83 -26.95
CA THR A 68 -16.46 -5.74 -27.17
C THR A 68 -15.91 -6.15 -25.81
N THR A 69 -16.54 -7.18 -25.24
CA THR A 69 -16.22 -7.95 -24.03
C THR A 69 -15.48 -7.18 -22.92
N LEU A 70 -16.07 -6.07 -22.43
CA LEU A 70 -15.80 -5.37 -21.14
C LEU A 70 -15.29 -3.90 -21.20
N PHE A 71 -15.06 -3.27 -22.36
CA PHE A 71 -14.58 -1.85 -22.38
C PHE A 71 -14.97 -1.07 -23.65
N SER A 72 -16.00 -0.23 -23.57
CA SER A 72 -16.48 0.63 -24.70
C SER A 72 -16.60 2.11 -24.33
N GLU A 73 -15.99 2.55 -23.22
CA GLU A 73 -15.95 3.97 -22.90
C GLU A 73 -15.12 4.74 -23.93
N ASP A 74 -15.48 6.00 -24.15
CA ASP A 74 -14.57 6.92 -24.81
C ASP A 74 -13.49 7.33 -23.80
N ILE A 75 -12.38 6.60 -23.83
CA ILE A 75 -11.20 6.85 -22.98
C ILE A 75 -10.70 8.28 -23.19
N SER A 76 -10.64 8.74 -24.44
CA SER A 76 -10.18 10.09 -24.75
C SER A 76 -11.11 11.13 -24.13
N ALA A 77 -12.44 10.94 -24.22
CA ALA A 77 -13.38 11.81 -23.54
C ALA A 77 -13.21 11.79 -22.01
N ARG A 78 -12.98 10.63 -21.39
CA ARG A 78 -12.73 10.53 -19.94
C ARG A 78 -11.47 11.28 -19.54
N PHE A 79 -10.35 11.10 -20.24
CA PHE A 79 -9.10 11.81 -19.95
C PHE A 79 -9.24 13.31 -20.17
N LYS A 80 -9.95 13.73 -21.23
CA LYS A 80 -10.28 15.13 -21.46
C LYS A 80 -11.12 15.72 -20.31
N ALA A 81 -12.09 14.96 -19.79
CA ALA A 81 -12.89 15.36 -18.63
C ALA A 81 -12.07 15.45 -17.33
N LEU A 82 -10.99 14.66 -17.22
CA LEU A 82 -10.00 14.77 -16.13
C LEU A 82 -9.00 15.92 -16.35
N GLY A 83 -9.14 16.74 -17.39
CA GLY A 83 -8.30 17.88 -17.69
C GLY A 83 -7.05 17.57 -18.53
N TRP A 84 -6.92 16.37 -19.10
CA TRP A 84 -5.78 16.01 -19.92
C TRP A 84 -5.92 16.51 -21.35
N ASN A 85 -4.79 16.78 -22.01
CA ASN A 85 -4.73 16.84 -23.46
C ASN A 85 -4.84 15.41 -24.04
N THR A 86 -5.47 15.25 -25.20
CA THR A 86 -5.66 13.93 -25.81
C THR A 86 -5.32 13.95 -27.28
N ILE A 87 -4.45 13.03 -27.71
CA ILE A 87 -4.03 12.87 -29.10
C ILE A 87 -4.36 11.44 -29.54
N THR A 88 -4.85 11.25 -30.76
CA THR A 88 -5.06 9.92 -31.35
C THR A 88 -4.11 9.72 -32.51
N VAL A 89 -3.44 8.56 -32.54
CA VAL A 89 -2.63 8.09 -33.67
C VAL A 89 -3.32 6.86 -34.23
N ASP A 90 -3.86 6.99 -35.44
CA ASP A 90 -4.72 5.97 -36.05
C ASP A 90 -3.95 4.82 -36.70
N ASP A 91 -2.77 5.09 -37.23
CA ASP A 91 -1.89 4.09 -37.84
C ASP A 91 -0.44 4.38 -37.46
N THR A 92 0.26 3.35 -36.97
CA THR A 92 1.71 3.40 -36.71
C THR A 92 2.49 2.42 -37.58
N HIS A 93 1.80 1.59 -38.35
CA HIS A 93 2.43 0.61 -39.23
C HIS A 93 2.94 1.26 -40.51
N SER A 94 2.16 2.20 -41.07
CA SER A 94 2.51 2.91 -42.31
C SER A 94 3.02 4.32 -42.06
N ASP A 95 2.84 4.86 -40.86
CA ASP A 95 3.14 6.25 -40.52
C ASP A 95 3.82 6.38 -39.13
N MET A 96 5.13 6.21 -39.12
CA MET A 96 5.95 6.46 -37.94
C MET A 96 6.15 7.96 -37.65
N GLU A 97 5.86 8.85 -38.60
CA GLU A 97 5.93 10.30 -38.36
C GLU A 97 4.73 10.78 -37.53
N ALA A 98 3.55 10.15 -37.67
CA ALA A 98 2.39 10.45 -36.83
C ALA A 98 2.68 10.29 -35.33
N ILE A 99 3.35 9.20 -34.92
CA ILE A 99 3.70 9.01 -33.50
C ILE A 99 4.75 10.01 -33.02
N LYS A 100 5.74 10.33 -33.86
CA LYS A 100 6.76 11.34 -33.56
C LYS A 100 6.14 12.73 -33.39
N ASN A 101 5.23 13.12 -34.27
CA ASN A 101 4.50 14.39 -34.18
C ASN A 101 3.61 14.46 -32.94
N ALA A 102 2.95 13.35 -32.57
CA ALA A 102 2.18 13.26 -31.33
C ALA A 102 3.06 13.46 -30.08
N LEU A 103 4.25 12.84 -30.05
CA LEU A 103 5.22 13.01 -28.96
C LEU A 103 5.75 14.45 -28.87
N LEU A 104 6.09 15.07 -30.01
CA LEU A 104 6.52 16.47 -30.05
C LEU A 104 5.40 17.43 -29.60
N SER A 105 4.15 17.15 -29.97
CA SER A 105 3.00 17.92 -29.49
C SER A 105 2.79 17.76 -27.98
N ALA A 106 2.92 16.55 -27.45
CA ALA A 106 2.83 16.29 -26.02
C ALA A 106 3.96 16.97 -25.23
N PHE A 107 5.17 17.01 -25.78
CA PHE A 107 6.31 17.70 -25.17
C PHE A 107 6.14 19.23 -25.11
N ARG A 108 5.44 19.81 -26.10
CA ARG A 108 5.15 21.25 -26.15
C ARG A 108 3.99 21.67 -25.24
N GLU A 109 3.18 20.73 -24.76
CA GLU A 109 2.11 20.99 -23.80
C GLU A 109 2.69 21.09 -22.39
N THR A 110 2.62 22.27 -21.78
CA THR A 110 3.23 22.56 -20.47
C THR A 110 2.22 22.66 -19.34
N GLU A 111 0.92 22.79 -19.65
CA GLU A 111 -0.12 23.05 -18.64
C GLU A 111 -0.88 21.79 -18.25
N LYS A 112 -0.91 20.78 -19.15
CA LYS A 112 -1.72 19.58 -18.97
C LYS A 112 -0.92 18.30 -19.24
N PRO A 113 -1.18 17.22 -18.48
CA PRO A 113 -0.71 15.91 -18.89
C PRO A 113 -1.38 15.51 -20.22
N THR A 114 -0.65 14.76 -21.06
CA THR A 114 -1.14 14.32 -22.38
C THR A 114 -1.36 12.80 -22.43
N PHE A 115 -2.54 12.37 -22.88
CA PHE A 115 -2.87 10.98 -23.18
C PHE A 115 -2.82 10.75 -24.70
N ILE A 116 -1.89 9.90 -25.16
CA ILE A 116 -1.77 9.53 -26.58
C ILE A 116 -2.38 8.15 -26.81
N ARG A 117 -3.53 8.10 -27.50
CA ARG A 117 -4.18 6.86 -27.92
C ARG A 117 -3.57 6.36 -29.22
N VAL A 118 -2.71 5.36 -29.14
CA VAL A 118 -2.12 4.71 -30.32
C VAL A 118 -2.95 3.48 -30.68
N LYS A 119 -3.56 3.49 -31.87
CA LYS A 119 -4.27 2.32 -32.40
C LYS A 119 -3.26 1.37 -33.02
N THR A 120 -3.29 0.12 -32.57
CA THR A 120 -2.40 -0.95 -33.04
C THR A 120 -3.20 -2.22 -33.28
N LEU A 121 -2.63 -3.15 -34.05
CA LEU A 121 -3.21 -4.47 -34.24
C LEU A 121 -2.34 -5.53 -33.55
N ILE A 122 -2.90 -6.19 -32.53
CA ILE A 122 -2.18 -7.20 -31.75
C ILE A 122 -1.74 -8.38 -32.62
N GLY A 123 -0.52 -8.87 -32.41
CA GLY A 123 0.01 -10.01 -33.15
C GLY A 123 0.13 -9.75 -34.66
N LYS A 124 0.27 -8.49 -35.09
CA LYS A 124 0.44 -8.12 -36.49
C LYS A 124 1.46 -9.04 -37.17
N LEU A 125 1.18 -9.43 -38.41
CA LEU A 125 1.93 -10.37 -39.26
C LEU A 125 1.72 -11.85 -38.92
N SER A 126 1.25 -12.21 -37.73
CA SER A 126 0.99 -13.61 -37.36
C SER A 126 -0.32 -14.13 -37.92
N GLU A 127 -0.53 -15.44 -37.88
CA GLU A 127 -1.85 -16.07 -38.15
C GLU A 127 -2.88 -15.80 -37.04
N LYS A 128 -2.41 -15.30 -35.89
CA LYS A 128 -3.21 -14.94 -34.73
C LYS A 128 -3.50 -13.43 -34.67
N GLU A 129 -3.16 -12.68 -35.72
CA GLU A 129 -3.36 -11.23 -35.82
C GLU A 129 -4.80 -10.83 -35.46
N GLY A 130 -4.94 -9.81 -34.60
CA GLY A 130 -6.24 -9.31 -34.17
C GLY A 130 -7.01 -10.21 -33.21
N THR A 131 -6.40 -11.29 -32.70
CA THR A 131 -7.06 -12.24 -31.79
C THR A 131 -6.42 -12.30 -30.41
N SER A 132 -7.20 -12.67 -29.40
CA SER A 132 -6.72 -12.92 -28.03
C SER A 132 -5.65 -14.01 -27.95
N LYS A 133 -5.55 -14.90 -28.95
CA LYS A 133 -4.52 -15.95 -29.04
C LYS A 133 -3.11 -15.37 -29.24
N ALA A 134 -2.98 -14.16 -29.79
CA ALA A 134 -1.70 -13.49 -29.93
C ALA A 134 -1.13 -12.97 -28.59
N HIS A 135 -1.95 -12.90 -27.53
CA HIS A 135 -1.53 -12.38 -26.24
C HIS A 135 -0.83 -13.44 -25.35
N HIS A 136 -1.37 -14.66 -25.31
CA HIS A 136 -0.90 -15.73 -24.39
C HIS A 136 -0.32 -16.95 -25.11
N GLY A 137 -0.53 -17.08 -26.42
CA GLY A 137 -0.05 -18.23 -27.18
C GLY A 137 1.36 -17.99 -27.68
N THR A 138 2.26 -18.95 -27.48
CA THR A 138 3.55 -18.96 -28.19
C THR A 138 3.29 -18.97 -29.70
N PHE A 139 4.07 -18.19 -30.45
CA PHE A 139 4.08 -18.27 -31.91
C PHE A 139 4.91 -19.49 -32.30
N ASP A 140 4.29 -20.44 -33.00
CA ASP A 140 5.00 -21.64 -33.43
C ASP A 140 5.94 -21.34 -34.60
N GLU A 141 6.86 -22.27 -34.91
CA GLU A 141 7.84 -22.08 -35.97
C GLU A 141 7.22 -21.82 -37.35
N LYS A 142 6.04 -22.39 -37.64
CA LYS A 142 5.38 -22.20 -38.94
C LYS A 142 4.86 -20.77 -39.05
N ASP A 143 4.24 -20.26 -37.99
CA ASP A 143 3.78 -18.88 -37.89
C ASP A 143 4.97 -17.90 -37.95
N VAL A 144 6.05 -18.17 -37.21
CA VAL A 144 7.28 -17.35 -37.26
C VAL A 144 7.89 -17.32 -38.66
N LYS A 145 7.97 -18.45 -39.37
CA LYS A 145 8.43 -18.50 -40.78
C LYS A 145 7.52 -17.70 -41.72
N LYS A 146 6.21 -17.68 -41.49
CA LYS A 146 5.26 -16.84 -42.26
C LYS A 146 5.47 -15.35 -41.95
N MET A 147 5.60 -14.99 -40.67
CA MET A 147 5.89 -13.62 -40.25
C MET A 147 7.19 -13.10 -40.87
N ARG A 148 8.28 -13.87 -40.81
CA ARG A 148 9.57 -13.52 -41.42
C ARG A 148 9.48 -13.33 -42.92
N ARG A 149 8.73 -14.17 -43.63
CA ARG A 149 8.48 -13.98 -45.08
C ARG A 149 7.80 -12.65 -45.39
N LYS A 150 6.82 -12.23 -44.58
CA LYS A 150 6.11 -10.95 -44.79
C LYS A 150 7.00 -9.71 -44.67
N VAL A 151 8.11 -9.79 -43.96
CA VAL A 151 9.08 -8.70 -43.77
C VAL A 151 10.43 -8.96 -44.43
N ASN A 152 10.49 -9.86 -45.41
CA ASN A 152 11.70 -10.23 -46.15
C ASN A 152 12.89 -10.61 -45.23
N TRP A 153 12.60 -11.42 -44.21
CA TRP A 153 13.54 -11.85 -43.16
C TRP A 153 13.74 -13.37 -43.11
N SER A 154 13.57 -14.04 -44.25
CA SER A 154 13.51 -15.52 -44.30
C SER A 154 14.88 -16.19 -44.30
N ASP A 155 15.90 -15.45 -44.66
CA ASP A 155 17.30 -15.85 -44.84
C ASP A 155 18.18 -15.54 -43.62
N ARG A 156 17.56 -15.06 -42.53
CA ARG A 156 18.27 -14.62 -41.32
C ARG A 156 17.97 -15.54 -40.14
N GLU A 157 19.01 -15.78 -39.36
CA GLU A 157 18.94 -16.58 -38.13
C GLU A 157 18.05 -15.91 -37.05
N PRO A 158 17.47 -16.70 -36.12
CA PRO A 158 16.86 -16.17 -34.91
C PRO A 158 17.81 -15.21 -34.17
N PHE A 159 17.26 -14.14 -33.61
CA PHE A 159 18.00 -13.09 -32.88
C PHE A 159 19.06 -12.33 -33.70
N HIS A 160 19.08 -12.47 -35.03
CA HIS A 160 19.93 -11.64 -35.88
C HIS A 160 19.53 -10.16 -35.80
N VAL A 161 20.51 -9.29 -35.57
CA VAL A 161 20.35 -7.82 -35.55
C VAL A 161 21.17 -7.22 -36.69
N ILE A 162 20.57 -6.34 -37.49
CA ILE A 162 21.29 -5.67 -38.60
C ILE A 162 22.38 -4.78 -38.01
N PRO A 163 23.64 -4.81 -38.52
CA PRO A 163 24.72 -3.98 -38.01
C PRO A 163 24.40 -2.48 -37.93
N MET A 164 23.59 -1.96 -38.86
CA MET A 164 23.15 -0.56 -38.86
C MET A 164 22.32 -0.20 -37.63
N ILE A 165 21.53 -1.13 -37.07
CA ILE A 165 20.76 -0.91 -35.84
C ILE A 165 21.69 -0.74 -34.64
N TYR A 166 22.76 -1.54 -34.53
CA TYR A 166 23.77 -1.34 -33.49
C TYR A 166 24.44 0.02 -33.61
N ARG A 167 24.75 0.45 -34.84
CA ARG A 167 25.34 1.77 -35.07
C ARG A 167 24.41 2.90 -34.64
N GLU A 168 23.12 2.81 -34.95
CA GLU A 168 22.13 3.81 -34.51
C GLU A 168 22.01 3.83 -32.98
N MET A 169 21.91 2.67 -32.32
CA MET A 169 21.85 2.59 -30.86
C MET A 169 23.13 3.15 -30.21
N GLN A 170 24.29 2.94 -30.84
CA GLN A 170 25.56 3.50 -30.37
C GLN A 170 25.57 5.04 -30.44
N ILE A 171 25.02 5.64 -31.49
CA ILE A 171 24.87 7.11 -31.58
C ILE A 171 24.02 7.65 -30.40
N GLN A 172 22.94 6.94 -30.04
CA GLN A 172 22.10 7.32 -28.89
C GLN A 172 22.83 7.13 -27.55
N THR A 173 23.67 6.09 -27.42
CA THR A 173 24.54 5.89 -26.26
C THR A 173 25.55 7.03 -26.12
N GLU A 174 26.26 7.38 -27.20
CA GLU A 174 27.23 8.49 -27.21
C GLU A 174 26.57 9.83 -26.87
N TYR A 175 25.34 10.05 -27.34
CA TYR A 175 24.54 11.22 -26.96
C TYR A 175 24.23 11.24 -25.45
N GLY A 176 23.79 10.10 -24.88
CA GLY A 176 23.55 9.96 -23.45
C GLY A 176 24.81 10.18 -22.60
N GLU A 177 25.94 9.59 -22.99
CA GLU A 177 27.22 9.80 -22.32
C GLU A 177 27.65 11.27 -22.31
N ARG A 178 27.41 11.99 -23.41
CA ARG A 178 27.69 13.42 -23.48
C ARG A 178 26.82 14.22 -22.52
N MET A 179 25.52 13.91 -22.44
CA MET A 179 24.61 14.54 -21.49
C MET A 179 25.02 14.27 -20.04
N GLU A 180 25.44 13.06 -19.72
CA GLU A 180 25.94 12.69 -18.40
C GLU A 180 27.24 13.42 -18.05
N LYS A 181 28.19 13.54 -18.99
CA LYS A 181 29.43 14.33 -18.81
C LYS A 181 29.13 15.80 -18.57
N GLU A 182 28.16 16.36 -19.29
CA GLU A 182 27.71 17.73 -19.08
C GLU A 182 27.06 17.91 -17.69
N TRP A 183 26.21 16.97 -17.27
CA TRP A 183 25.61 16.96 -15.94
C TRP A 183 26.66 16.91 -14.83
N HIS A 184 27.67 16.04 -14.95
CA HIS A 184 28.79 15.98 -14.00
C HIS A 184 29.57 17.30 -13.95
N SER A 185 29.81 17.94 -15.10
CA SER A 185 30.48 19.23 -15.16
C SER A 185 29.68 20.32 -14.43
N ARG A 186 28.35 20.33 -14.61
CA ARG A 186 27.43 21.23 -13.88
C ARG A 186 27.42 20.92 -12.38
N LEU A 187 27.51 19.65 -11.99
CA LEU A 187 27.59 19.22 -10.60
C LEU A 187 28.89 19.71 -9.93
N CYS A 188 30.04 19.62 -10.61
CA CYS A 188 31.31 20.17 -10.11
C CYS A 188 31.26 21.69 -9.94
N TYR A 189 30.62 22.41 -10.87
CA TYR A 189 30.39 23.85 -10.73
C TYR A 189 29.48 24.16 -9.53
N TYR A 190 28.39 23.40 -9.36
CA TYR A 190 27.47 23.54 -8.23
C TYR A 190 28.20 23.31 -6.89
N GLN A 191 29.02 22.26 -6.79
CA GLN A 191 29.86 22.00 -5.62
C GLN A 191 30.79 23.17 -5.28
N THR A 192 31.42 23.78 -6.29
CA THR A 192 32.34 24.91 -6.08
C THR A 192 31.60 26.16 -5.61
N LYS A 193 30.38 26.39 -6.12
CA LYS A 193 29.59 27.59 -5.84
C LYS A 193 28.75 27.49 -4.57
N TYR A 194 28.26 26.30 -4.23
CA TYR A 194 27.36 25.99 -3.13
C TYR A 194 27.88 24.79 -2.32
N PRO A 195 29.03 24.92 -1.65
CA PRO A 195 29.72 23.77 -1.05
C PRO A 195 28.94 23.13 0.09
N GLN A 196 28.13 23.89 0.84
CA GLN A 196 27.35 23.36 1.96
C GLN A 196 26.12 22.58 1.45
N GLU A 197 25.37 23.18 0.53
CA GLU A 197 24.20 22.58 -0.12
C GLU A 197 24.58 21.35 -0.94
N PHE A 198 25.78 21.34 -1.54
CA PHE A 198 26.28 20.16 -2.24
C PHE A 198 26.52 18.96 -1.31
N VAL A 199 26.97 19.18 -0.07
CA VAL A 199 27.14 18.07 0.89
C VAL A 199 25.79 17.42 1.17
N GLU A 200 24.76 18.22 1.44
CA GLU A 200 23.39 17.74 1.63
C GLU A 200 22.86 17.03 0.37
N PHE A 201 22.95 17.69 -0.80
CA PHE A 201 22.50 17.13 -2.07
C PHE A 201 23.15 15.78 -2.37
N LYS A 202 24.45 15.65 -2.14
CA LYS A 202 25.20 14.41 -2.35
C LYS A 202 24.72 13.30 -1.41
N ILE A 203 24.53 13.60 -0.12
CA ILE A 203 23.98 12.64 0.85
C ILE A 203 22.61 12.13 0.37
N LEU A 204 21.74 13.02 -0.09
CA LEU A 204 20.40 12.66 -0.55
C LEU A 204 20.44 11.84 -1.85
N LEU A 205 21.30 12.21 -2.80
CA LEU A 205 21.50 11.53 -4.08
C LEU A 205 21.99 10.09 -3.87
N ASP A 206 22.88 9.87 -2.90
CA ASP A 206 23.41 8.56 -2.53
C ASP A 206 22.42 7.75 -1.66
N GLY A 207 21.22 8.27 -1.40
CA GLY A 207 20.20 7.61 -0.60
C GLY A 207 20.42 7.70 0.93
N GLY A 208 21.34 8.55 1.39
CA GLY A 208 21.63 8.77 2.81
C GLY A 208 20.59 9.60 3.55
N LEU A 209 20.85 9.82 4.84
CA LEU A 209 20.11 10.71 5.75
C LEU A 209 21.09 11.72 6.35
N LEU A 210 20.60 12.93 6.66
CA LEU A 210 21.44 13.96 7.27
C LEU A 210 21.87 13.55 8.69
N PRO A 211 23.15 13.73 9.08
CA PRO A 211 23.62 13.36 10.41
C PRO A 211 22.80 14.00 11.54
N GLY A 212 22.49 13.21 12.57
CA GLY A 212 21.82 13.71 13.78
C GLY A 212 20.31 13.90 13.69
N TRP A 213 19.68 13.52 12.56
CA TRP A 213 18.22 13.62 12.37
C TRP A 213 17.43 12.90 13.48
N GLU A 214 17.96 11.81 14.05
CA GLU A 214 17.34 11.01 15.12
C GLU A 214 17.13 11.80 16.41
N SER A 215 17.92 12.86 16.60
CA SER A 215 17.86 13.73 17.78
C SER A 215 16.67 14.69 17.73
N SER A 216 16.06 14.88 16.55
CA SER A 216 14.83 15.69 16.40
C SER A 216 13.60 15.00 16.99
N LEU A 217 13.60 13.66 17.03
CA LEU A 217 12.48 12.89 17.54
C LEU A 217 12.23 13.21 19.02
N PRO A 218 10.99 13.55 19.40
CA PRO A 218 10.66 13.95 20.77
C PRO A 218 10.92 12.81 21.76
N LYS A 219 11.21 13.21 23.00
CA LYS A 219 11.16 12.32 24.17
C LYS A 219 9.87 12.60 24.92
N PHE A 220 9.25 11.56 25.44
CA PHE A 220 8.02 11.69 26.21
C PHE A 220 8.31 11.24 27.65
N PRO A 221 8.40 12.18 28.62
CA PRO A 221 8.46 11.86 30.04
C PRO A 221 7.17 11.21 30.55
N THR A 222 7.26 10.48 31.67
CA THR A 222 6.08 9.89 32.34
C THR A 222 5.13 10.95 32.91
N SER A 223 5.61 12.18 33.12
CA SER A 223 4.82 13.33 33.59
C SER A 223 3.97 13.99 32.50
N ASP A 224 4.20 13.67 31.23
CA ASP A 224 3.48 14.29 30.11
C ASP A 224 2.00 13.87 30.11
N PRO A 225 1.10 14.76 29.65
CA PRO A 225 -0.31 14.43 29.55
C PRO A 225 -0.55 13.28 28.55
N VAL A 226 -1.57 12.47 28.87
CA VAL A 226 -2.05 11.39 28.00
C VAL A 226 -2.56 11.93 26.66
N ASP A 227 -2.20 11.23 25.59
CA ASP A 227 -2.60 11.52 24.20
C ASP A 227 -2.75 10.19 23.46
N ALA A 228 -3.37 10.23 22.28
CA ALA A 228 -3.43 9.06 21.42
C ALA A 228 -2.09 8.85 20.70
N THR A 229 -1.75 7.62 20.32
CA THR A 229 -0.50 7.39 19.56
C THR A 229 -0.52 8.08 18.20
N ARG A 230 -1.69 8.33 17.59
CA ARG A 230 -1.79 9.25 16.43
C ARG A 230 -1.33 10.69 16.73
N GLY A 231 -1.55 11.17 17.96
CA GLY A 231 -1.09 12.48 18.42
C GLY A 231 0.43 12.51 18.69
N TYR A 232 0.98 11.43 19.26
CA TYR A 232 2.44 11.29 19.36
C TYR A 232 3.10 11.15 17.98
N SER A 233 2.43 10.47 17.04
CA SER A 233 2.85 10.37 15.64
C SER A 233 2.93 11.73 14.97
N GLU A 234 1.91 12.59 15.13
CA GLU A 234 1.91 13.98 14.65
C GLU A 234 3.13 14.74 15.15
N LYS A 235 3.43 14.65 16.45
CA LYS A 235 4.57 15.32 17.08
C LYS A 235 5.90 14.81 16.51
N CYS A 236 6.05 13.51 16.32
CA CYS A 236 7.24 12.92 15.71
C CYS A 236 7.41 13.40 14.26
N LEU A 237 6.36 13.26 13.45
CA LEU A 237 6.36 13.60 12.03
C LEU A 237 6.74 15.08 11.81
N ASN A 238 6.20 15.98 12.64
CA ASN A 238 6.46 17.42 12.52
C ASN A 238 7.86 17.84 13.01
N GLN A 239 8.53 17.06 13.87
CA GLN A 239 9.95 17.31 14.16
C GLN A 239 10.84 16.77 13.04
N LEU A 240 10.50 15.61 12.48
CA LEU A 240 11.21 15.04 11.34
C LEU A 240 11.14 15.94 10.11
N ALA A 241 9.99 16.54 9.82
CA ALA A 241 9.80 17.45 8.68
C ALA A 241 10.75 18.67 8.69
N LYS A 242 11.20 19.09 9.88
CA LYS A 242 12.14 20.21 10.02
C LYS A 242 13.58 19.84 9.66
N VAL A 243 13.93 18.55 9.71
CA VAL A 243 15.32 18.08 9.60
C VAL A 243 15.55 17.05 8.50
N LEU A 244 14.48 16.55 7.86
CA LEU A 244 14.55 15.62 6.74
C LEU A 244 14.14 16.32 5.44
N PRO A 245 15.11 16.78 4.64
CA PRO A 245 14.83 17.33 3.32
C PRO A 245 14.10 16.33 2.44
N GLY A 246 13.06 16.80 1.74
CA GLY A 246 12.27 15.96 0.85
C GLY A 246 11.26 15.05 1.56
N LEU A 247 11.06 15.18 2.88
CA LEU A 247 9.94 14.53 3.56
C LEU A 247 8.62 15.11 3.03
N ILE A 248 7.95 14.35 2.16
CA ILE A 248 6.66 14.68 1.59
C ILE A 248 5.64 13.62 2.00
N GLY A 249 4.45 14.08 2.39
CA GLY A 249 3.43 13.24 2.98
C GLY A 249 2.05 13.69 2.58
N GLY A 250 1.06 12.86 2.84
CA GLY A 250 -0.32 13.22 2.56
C GLY A 250 -1.29 12.23 3.16
N ASN A 251 -2.57 12.50 2.93
CA ASN A 251 -3.65 11.72 3.49
C ASN A 251 -4.78 11.56 2.48
N ALA A 252 -5.52 10.47 2.61
CA ALA A 252 -6.67 10.16 1.77
C ALA A 252 -7.95 10.83 2.30
N ASP A 253 -7.95 12.17 2.37
CA ASP A 253 -9.06 13.01 2.87
C ASP A 253 -9.35 12.86 4.37
N LEU A 254 -8.30 12.55 5.14
CA LEU A 254 -8.39 12.27 6.58
C LEU A 254 -7.35 13.07 7.39
N ALA A 255 -6.88 14.20 6.87
CA ALA A 255 -5.77 14.98 7.44
C ALA A 255 -5.94 15.24 8.94
N THR A 256 -7.12 15.73 9.33
CA THR A 256 -7.49 16.08 10.71
C THR A 256 -7.60 14.84 11.61
N SER A 257 -8.12 13.74 11.08
CA SER A 257 -8.31 12.48 11.83
C SER A 257 -7.01 11.69 12.00
N ASN A 258 -6.16 11.71 10.98
CA ASN A 258 -4.89 10.99 10.96
C ASN A 258 -3.76 11.73 11.68
N LYS A 259 -3.88 13.07 11.78
CA LYS A 259 -2.85 13.94 12.33
C LYS A 259 -1.48 13.77 11.64
N ALA A 260 -1.52 13.67 10.31
CA ALA A 260 -0.35 13.47 9.45
C ALA A 260 0.00 14.71 8.62
N TYR A 261 -0.53 15.88 8.99
CA TYR A 261 -0.24 17.15 8.31
C TYR A 261 1.13 17.69 8.77
N LEU A 262 1.94 18.15 7.82
CA LEU A 262 3.24 18.77 8.06
C LEU A 262 3.04 20.28 8.28
N ASN A 263 3.02 20.68 9.54
CA ASN A 263 2.84 22.06 9.97
C ASN A 263 4.02 22.92 9.49
N GLY A 264 3.72 24.13 9.02
CA GLY A 264 4.73 25.03 8.44
C GLY A 264 5.06 24.74 6.98
N HIS A 265 4.50 23.67 6.39
CA HIS A 265 4.60 23.38 4.96
C HIS A 265 3.26 23.61 4.26
N GLU A 266 3.32 24.09 3.03
CA GLU A 266 2.15 24.30 2.19
C GLU A 266 1.60 22.98 1.60
N ASP A 267 0.36 23.05 1.13
CA ASP A 267 -0.25 21.99 0.31
C ASP A 267 0.38 21.99 -1.09
N PHE A 268 0.81 20.82 -1.56
CA PHE A 268 1.23 20.63 -2.95
C PHE A 268 0.05 20.95 -3.88
N SER A 269 0.21 21.98 -4.69
CA SER A 269 -0.81 22.41 -5.64
C SER A 269 -0.19 23.07 -6.87
N GLN A 270 -0.66 22.70 -8.07
CA GLN A 270 -0.30 23.41 -9.29
C GLN A 270 -1.33 24.50 -9.59
N PRO A 271 -0.91 25.69 -10.08
CA PRO A 271 0.47 26.15 -10.27
C PRO A 271 1.10 26.79 -9.01
N ASN A 272 0.31 27.00 -7.96
CA ASN A 272 0.62 27.96 -6.90
C ASN A 272 1.66 27.50 -5.85
N SER A 273 1.75 26.19 -5.58
CA SER A 273 2.67 25.63 -4.58
C SER A 273 3.24 24.29 -5.04
N LEU A 274 4.17 24.34 -5.99
CA LEU A 274 4.88 23.16 -6.52
C LEU A 274 5.83 22.50 -5.51
N TRP A 275 6.16 23.21 -4.44
CA TRP A 275 7.10 22.78 -3.39
C TRP A 275 6.39 22.37 -2.09
N GLY A 276 5.05 22.42 -2.08
CA GLY A 276 4.26 21.99 -0.93
C GLY A 276 4.56 20.52 -0.56
N CYS A 277 4.70 20.26 0.73
CA CYS A 277 5.03 18.93 1.26
C CYS A 277 3.79 18.15 1.74
N ASN A 278 2.61 18.78 1.68
CA ASN A 278 1.34 18.15 2.04
C ASN A 278 0.52 17.81 0.79
N ILE A 279 0.35 16.52 0.50
CA ILE A 279 -0.43 16.04 -0.65
C ILE A 279 -1.88 15.74 -0.23
N ARG A 280 -2.83 16.35 -0.93
CA ARG A 280 -4.27 16.09 -0.82
C ARG A 280 -4.69 15.01 -1.83
N TYR A 281 -4.59 13.75 -1.45
CA TYR A 281 -4.92 12.64 -2.36
C TYR A 281 -6.43 12.53 -2.68
N GLY A 282 -7.28 13.06 -1.81
CA GLY A 282 -8.72 12.78 -1.80
C GLY A 282 -8.99 11.33 -1.36
N VAL A 283 -10.22 10.84 -1.56
CA VAL A 283 -10.63 9.48 -1.15
C VAL A 283 -10.07 8.41 -2.12
N ARG A 284 -8.74 8.28 -2.22
CA ARG A 284 -8.02 7.49 -3.24
C ARG A 284 -6.93 6.59 -2.65
N LYS A 285 -7.27 5.80 -1.64
CA LYS A 285 -6.32 4.99 -0.85
C LYS A 285 -5.39 4.12 -1.72
N HIS A 286 -5.93 3.43 -2.73
CA HIS A 286 -5.12 2.59 -3.61
C HIS A 286 -4.09 3.37 -4.45
N ALA A 287 -4.50 4.52 -5.00
CA ALA A 287 -3.64 5.36 -5.82
C ALA A 287 -2.57 6.08 -4.98
N MET A 288 -2.92 6.49 -3.76
CA MET A 288 -2.03 7.10 -2.77
C MET A 288 -0.87 6.17 -2.37
N ALA A 289 -1.15 4.87 -2.31
CA ALA A 289 -0.27 3.82 -1.80
C ALA A 289 1.14 3.75 -2.40
N GLY A 290 1.31 4.18 -3.65
CA GLY A 290 2.58 4.20 -4.36
C GLY A 290 3.45 5.44 -4.11
N ILE A 291 2.97 6.45 -3.36
CA ILE A 291 3.67 7.73 -3.16
C ILE A 291 3.91 8.01 -1.66
N SER A 292 2.88 8.22 -0.84
CA SER A 292 2.98 8.46 0.62
C SER A 292 1.63 8.25 1.31
N ASN A 293 1.55 7.86 2.60
CA ASN A 293 0.32 7.24 3.09
C ASN A 293 -0.11 7.56 4.53
N ALA A 294 -1.29 8.18 4.65
CA ALA A 294 -2.06 8.20 5.89
C ALA A 294 -3.55 7.91 5.63
N THR A 295 -4.08 6.85 6.26
CA THR A 295 -5.53 6.54 6.32
C THR A 295 -5.87 5.75 7.59
N PHE A 296 -7.10 5.26 7.74
CA PHE A 296 -7.46 4.37 8.86
C PHE A 296 -6.96 2.95 8.57
N LEU A 297 -6.54 2.22 9.60
CA LEU A 297 -6.00 0.87 9.45
C LEU A 297 -6.98 -0.08 8.75
N VAL A 298 -8.29 0.07 9.00
CA VAL A 298 -9.34 -0.72 8.35
C VAL A 298 -9.34 -0.55 6.82
N PHE A 299 -8.93 0.62 6.32
CA PHE A 299 -8.84 0.90 4.89
C PHE A 299 -7.52 0.46 4.26
N SER A 300 -6.61 -0.15 5.03
CA SER A 300 -5.40 -0.77 4.46
C SER A 300 -5.74 -1.84 3.42
N ASP A 301 -6.91 -2.48 3.51
CA ASP A 301 -7.38 -3.45 2.52
C ASP A 301 -7.57 -2.85 1.12
N TYR A 302 -7.99 -1.58 1.02
CA TYR A 302 -8.10 -0.88 -0.28
C TYR A 302 -6.75 -0.72 -0.98
N MET A 303 -5.64 -0.81 -0.23
CA MET A 303 -4.29 -0.55 -0.72
C MET A 303 -3.31 -1.72 -0.48
N LYS A 304 -3.83 -2.89 -0.07
CA LYS A 304 -3.02 -4.08 0.27
C LYS A 304 -2.05 -4.48 -0.85
N ASN A 305 -2.50 -4.47 -2.11
CA ASN A 305 -1.65 -4.84 -3.24
C ASN A 305 -0.49 -3.86 -3.44
N SER A 306 -0.73 -2.58 -3.23
CA SER A 306 0.30 -1.55 -3.32
C SER A 306 1.28 -1.62 -2.15
N ILE A 307 0.80 -1.89 -0.93
CA ILE A 307 1.68 -2.20 0.23
C ILE A 307 2.58 -3.40 -0.08
N ARG A 308 2.01 -4.46 -0.68
CA ARG A 308 2.76 -5.63 -1.13
C ARG A 308 3.81 -5.27 -2.19
N LEU A 309 3.47 -4.41 -3.16
CA LEU A 309 4.41 -3.93 -4.17
C LEU A 309 5.53 -3.09 -3.54
N SER A 310 5.25 -2.23 -2.56
CA SER A 310 6.32 -1.50 -1.84
C SER A 310 7.30 -2.46 -1.17
N ALA A 311 6.80 -3.54 -0.59
CA ALA A 311 7.65 -4.56 0.02
C ALA A 311 8.48 -5.32 -1.02
N LEU A 312 7.86 -5.70 -2.15
CA LEU A 312 8.51 -6.41 -3.26
C LEU A 312 9.55 -5.55 -3.97
N SER A 313 9.27 -4.26 -4.16
CA SER A 313 10.12 -3.29 -4.87
C SER A 313 11.15 -2.61 -3.96
N HIS A 314 11.24 -3.01 -2.69
CA HIS A 314 12.17 -2.46 -1.70
C HIS A 314 11.98 -0.94 -1.48
N ALA A 315 10.75 -0.45 -1.58
CA ALA A 315 10.44 0.95 -1.35
C ALA A 315 10.20 1.20 0.16
N GLY A 316 11.00 2.07 0.78
CA GLY A 316 10.89 2.48 2.19
C GLY A 316 9.72 3.41 2.49
N VAL A 317 8.52 3.09 2.01
CA VAL A 317 7.31 3.87 2.23
C VAL A 317 6.85 3.72 3.69
N ILE A 318 6.52 4.83 4.34
CA ILE A 318 5.93 4.85 5.68
C ILE A 318 4.41 5.00 5.56
N TYR A 319 3.67 4.03 6.08
CA TYR A 319 2.21 3.96 6.12
C TYR A 319 1.71 4.30 7.53
N ILE A 320 1.12 5.49 7.69
CA ILE A 320 0.53 5.97 8.96
C ILE A 320 -0.93 5.52 9.02
N MET A 321 -1.21 4.47 9.80
CA MET A 321 -2.51 3.79 9.84
C MET A 321 -3.19 4.02 11.20
N THR A 322 -4.08 5.00 11.28
CA THR A 322 -4.73 5.37 12.55
C THR A 322 -6.02 4.57 12.81
N HIS A 323 -6.64 4.76 13.97
CA HIS A 323 -7.86 4.06 14.38
C HIS A 323 -7.69 2.55 14.28
N ASP A 324 -6.69 2.05 15.00
CA ASP A 324 -6.10 0.72 14.84
C ASP A 324 -6.94 -0.47 15.35
N SER A 325 -8.12 -0.24 15.94
CA SER A 325 -8.86 -1.27 16.66
C SER A 325 -10.33 -0.92 16.89
N ILE A 326 -11.04 -1.82 17.58
CA ILE A 326 -12.35 -1.58 18.20
C ILE A 326 -12.37 -0.35 19.14
N GLY A 327 -11.20 0.19 19.53
CA GLY A 327 -11.06 1.43 20.28
C GLY A 327 -11.50 2.69 19.56
N LEU A 328 -11.82 2.59 18.27
CA LEU A 328 -12.49 3.64 17.51
C LEU A 328 -13.89 3.95 18.08
N GLY A 329 -14.62 2.96 18.58
CA GLY A 329 -15.94 3.16 19.19
C GLY A 329 -17.07 3.37 18.19
N GLU A 330 -17.66 4.56 18.17
CA GLU A 330 -19.01 4.83 17.64
C GLU A 330 -19.17 4.61 16.13
N ASP A 331 -18.10 4.69 15.34
CA ASP A 331 -18.13 4.37 13.90
C ASP A 331 -18.47 2.89 13.62
N GLY A 332 -18.30 2.02 14.61
CA GLY A 332 -18.75 0.64 14.56
C GLY A 332 -17.96 -0.29 13.63
N PRO A 333 -18.50 -1.50 13.35
CA PRO A 333 -17.73 -2.62 12.80
C PRO A 333 -17.16 -2.38 11.40
N THR A 334 -17.75 -1.49 10.59
CA THR A 334 -17.22 -1.20 9.24
C THR A 334 -15.90 -0.44 9.29
N ASN A 335 -15.60 0.21 10.41
CA ASN A 335 -14.42 1.06 10.57
C ASN A 335 -13.43 0.52 11.61
N GLN A 336 -13.78 -0.55 12.32
CA GLN A 336 -12.98 -1.12 13.39
C GLN A 336 -12.12 -2.28 12.85
N PRO A 337 -10.78 -2.14 12.81
CA PRO A 337 -9.89 -3.22 12.40
C PRO A 337 -10.00 -4.45 13.29
N VAL A 338 -10.00 -5.63 12.68
CA VAL A 338 -9.86 -6.93 13.35
C VAL A 338 -8.67 -7.67 12.75
N GLU A 339 -8.72 -8.01 11.47
CA GLU A 339 -7.70 -8.78 10.75
C GLU A 339 -6.57 -7.94 10.14
N GLN A 340 -6.70 -6.61 10.13
CA GLN A 340 -5.78 -5.70 9.44
C GLN A 340 -4.41 -5.53 10.13
N LEU A 341 -4.15 -6.20 11.25
CA LEU A 341 -2.78 -6.41 11.74
C LEU A 341 -2.18 -7.73 11.23
N ALA A 342 -2.94 -8.82 11.28
CA ALA A 342 -2.50 -10.14 10.80
C ALA A 342 -2.18 -10.11 9.29
N GLY A 343 -3.06 -9.49 8.49
CA GLY A 343 -2.90 -9.39 7.04
C GLY A 343 -1.59 -8.72 6.60
N PRO A 344 -1.25 -7.51 7.09
CA PRO A 344 0.04 -6.88 6.84
C PRO A 344 1.23 -7.59 7.47
N ARG A 345 1.13 -8.15 8.69
CA ARG A 345 2.23 -8.94 9.31
C ARG A 345 2.67 -10.10 8.43
N ALA A 346 1.72 -10.73 7.72
CA ALA A 346 2.00 -11.81 6.77
C ALA A 346 2.67 -11.36 5.46
N VAL A 347 2.68 -10.07 5.11
CA VAL A 347 3.38 -9.57 3.92
C VAL A 347 4.89 -9.64 4.16
N PRO A 348 5.68 -10.33 3.32
CA PRO A 348 7.14 -10.38 3.48
C PRO A 348 7.77 -8.98 3.45
N ARG A 349 8.90 -8.81 4.15
CA ARG A 349 9.65 -7.55 4.32
C ARG A 349 8.95 -6.35 4.99
N LEU A 350 7.63 -6.17 4.90
CA LEU A 350 6.89 -5.11 5.62
C LEU A 350 7.12 -5.09 7.15
N LEU A 351 7.58 -3.98 7.72
CA LEU A 351 7.61 -3.80 9.17
C LEU A 351 6.24 -3.31 9.64
N VAL A 352 5.63 -3.98 10.61
CA VAL A 352 4.33 -3.57 11.19
C VAL A 352 4.57 -3.20 12.65
N PHE A 353 4.48 -1.92 12.96
CA PHE A 353 4.60 -1.35 14.29
C PHE A 353 3.22 -1.08 14.88
N ARG A 354 3.04 -1.41 16.16
CA ARG A 354 1.88 -0.99 16.95
C ARG A 354 2.36 -0.47 18.31
N PRO A 355 2.82 0.79 18.38
CA PRO A 355 3.38 1.35 19.60
C PRO A 355 2.33 1.50 20.71
N ALA A 356 2.74 1.26 21.96
CA ALA A 356 1.90 1.37 23.14
C ALA A 356 1.81 2.81 23.70
N ASP A 357 2.80 3.65 23.43
CA ASP A 357 2.92 5.01 23.96
C ASP A 357 3.70 5.97 23.03
N GLY A 358 4.05 7.16 23.52
CA GLY A 358 4.82 8.14 22.77
C GLY A 358 6.27 7.72 22.48
N ASN A 359 6.96 7.09 23.43
CA ASN A 359 8.36 6.68 23.25
C ASN A 359 8.49 5.55 22.24
N GLU A 360 7.59 4.58 22.25
CA GLU A 360 7.52 3.54 21.23
C GLU A 360 7.11 4.12 19.87
N THR A 361 6.23 5.13 19.85
CA THR A 361 5.87 5.83 18.60
C THR A 361 7.10 6.52 17.99
N ALA A 362 7.89 7.24 18.80
CA ALA A 362 9.16 7.82 18.36
C ALA A 362 10.16 6.74 17.90
N GLY A 363 10.18 5.59 18.56
CA GLY A 363 11.03 4.46 18.18
C GLY A 363 10.63 3.86 16.83
N ALA A 364 9.32 3.71 16.59
CA ALA A 364 8.79 3.23 15.32
C ALA A 364 9.19 4.16 14.16
N TYR A 365 9.07 5.48 14.33
CA TYR A 365 9.55 6.46 13.35
C TYR A 365 11.07 6.40 13.14
N LYS A 366 11.85 6.24 14.22
CA LYS A 366 13.30 6.09 14.12
C LYS A 366 13.66 4.90 13.23
N VAL A 367 13.07 3.74 13.49
CA VAL A 367 13.33 2.54 12.70
C VAL A 367 12.82 2.69 11.26
N ALA A 368 11.62 3.23 11.07
CA ALA A 368 11.01 3.39 9.75
C ALA A 368 11.82 4.33 8.84
N VAL A 369 12.27 5.47 9.35
CA VAL A 369 13.08 6.43 8.59
C VAL A 369 14.47 5.88 8.30
N ALA A 370 15.11 5.22 9.28
CA ALA A 370 16.42 4.60 9.08
C ALA A 370 16.39 3.48 8.02
N ASN A 371 15.28 2.76 7.89
CA ASN A 371 15.11 1.65 6.96
C ASN A 371 14.51 2.08 5.61
N ARG A 372 15.29 2.81 4.80
CA ARG A 372 14.84 3.33 3.49
C ARG A 372 14.51 2.30 2.40
N ASN A 373 14.88 1.04 2.59
CA ASN A 373 14.68 -0.04 1.62
C ASN A 373 13.60 -1.06 2.05
N VAL A 374 12.83 -0.72 3.09
CA VAL A 374 11.83 -1.60 3.69
C VAL A 374 10.60 -0.75 4.08
N PRO A 375 9.39 -1.06 3.57
CA PRO A 375 8.22 -0.30 3.97
C PRO A 375 7.87 -0.57 5.43
N SER A 376 7.30 0.45 6.07
CA SER A 376 6.84 0.38 7.46
C SER A 376 5.39 0.80 7.57
N LEU A 377 4.58 0.01 8.28
CA LEU A 377 3.20 0.35 8.65
C LEU A 377 3.17 0.61 10.15
N ILE A 378 2.72 1.81 10.54
CA ILE A 378 2.60 2.21 11.94
C ILE A 378 1.11 2.30 12.27
N ALA A 379 0.60 1.32 13.02
CA ALA A 379 -0.77 1.22 13.49
C ALA A 379 -0.97 2.06 14.76
N LEU A 380 -1.87 3.03 14.74
CA LEU A 380 -1.98 4.07 15.75
C LEU A 380 -3.41 4.17 16.31
N SER A 381 -3.51 4.28 17.62
CA SER A 381 -4.75 4.41 18.39
C SER A 381 -5.47 5.73 18.13
N MET A 382 -6.80 5.71 18.27
CA MET A 382 -7.63 6.91 18.35
C MET A 382 -7.73 7.42 19.79
N GLN A 383 -7.89 6.46 20.71
CA GLN A 383 -8.01 6.63 22.15
C GLN A 383 -6.67 7.01 22.78
N LYS A 384 -6.76 7.71 23.92
CA LYS A 384 -5.60 8.19 24.67
C LYS A 384 -4.90 7.03 25.38
N VAL A 385 -3.58 7.09 25.40
CA VAL A 385 -2.67 6.20 26.13
C VAL A 385 -1.67 7.06 26.91
N ALA A 386 -0.84 6.41 27.74
CA ALA A 386 0.23 7.10 28.44
C ALA A 386 1.24 7.72 27.44
N ALA A 387 1.87 8.83 27.84
CA ALA A 387 2.98 9.40 27.06
C ALA A 387 4.21 8.50 27.10
N ASN A 388 4.43 7.88 28.27
CA ASN A 388 5.49 6.92 28.52
C ASN A 388 5.00 5.95 29.59
N LEU A 389 4.91 4.68 29.22
CA LEU A 389 4.73 3.60 30.18
C LEU A 389 6.10 3.28 30.77
N GLU A 390 6.19 3.21 32.09
CA GLU A 390 7.47 2.95 32.73
C GLU A 390 8.10 1.64 32.22
N GLY A 391 9.37 1.72 31.80
CA GLY A 391 10.10 0.62 31.19
C GLY A 391 10.03 0.56 29.66
N THR A 392 9.15 1.34 28.99
CA THR A 392 9.22 1.47 27.54
C THR A 392 10.39 2.35 27.12
N SER A 393 10.89 2.12 25.91
CA SER A 393 12.06 2.82 25.40
C SER A 393 12.05 2.93 23.90
N ARG A 394 12.35 4.14 23.42
CA ARG A 394 12.58 4.44 22.01
C ARG A 394 13.64 3.52 21.39
N ALA A 395 14.73 3.25 22.12
CA ALA A 395 15.83 2.43 21.62
C ALA A 395 15.44 0.94 21.54
N SER A 396 14.64 0.47 22.48
CA SER A 396 14.24 -0.94 22.53
C SER A 396 13.30 -1.35 21.38
N VAL A 397 12.65 -0.40 20.71
CA VAL A 397 11.81 -0.68 19.52
C VAL A 397 12.61 -1.33 18.38
N GLU A 398 13.91 -1.07 18.26
CA GLU A 398 14.78 -1.72 17.27
C GLU A 398 14.85 -3.24 17.45
N ARG A 399 14.56 -3.74 18.66
CA ARG A 399 14.49 -5.17 18.97
C ARG A 399 13.15 -5.80 18.62
N GLY A 400 12.15 -5.00 18.24
CA GLY A 400 10.79 -5.44 17.94
C GLY A 400 9.95 -5.83 19.14
N GLY A 401 10.54 -6.54 20.11
CA GLY A 401 9.90 -6.87 21.38
C GLY A 401 10.90 -6.96 22.52
N TYR A 402 10.51 -6.50 23.70
CA TYR A 402 11.38 -6.37 24.85
C TYR A 402 10.60 -6.34 26.16
N ILE A 403 11.30 -6.59 27.27
CA ILE A 403 10.71 -6.61 28.60
C ILE A 403 10.49 -5.17 29.07
N VAL A 404 9.23 -4.82 29.36
CA VAL A 404 8.85 -3.51 29.91
C VAL A 404 8.92 -3.54 31.44
N SER A 405 8.52 -4.66 32.04
CA SER A 405 8.59 -4.83 33.49
C SER A 405 8.89 -6.29 33.83
N ASP A 406 9.92 -6.53 34.64
CA ASP A 406 10.40 -7.87 34.99
C ASP A 406 10.41 -8.10 36.50
N ASN A 407 9.32 -8.64 37.06
CA ASN A 407 9.19 -9.07 38.46
C ASN A 407 9.68 -8.09 39.57
N SER A 408 10.06 -6.86 39.23
CA SER A 408 10.61 -5.87 40.14
C SER A 408 9.49 -5.17 40.90
N GLU A 409 9.75 -4.89 42.18
CA GLU A 409 8.75 -4.57 43.21
C GLU A 409 7.90 -3.31 42.92
N ASP A 410 8.31 -2.41 42.03
CA ASP A 410 7.73 -1.06 42.02
C ASP A 410 6.69 -0.73 40.93
N ASN A 411 6.75 -1.26 39.69
CA ASN A 411 6.14 -0.47 38.58
C ASN A 411 5.02 -1.11 37.76
N ALA A 412 4.29 -2.06 38.34
CA ALA A 412 2.97 -2.36 37.79
C ALA A 412 2.01 -2.71 38.92
N LYS A 413 0.95 -1.90 39.07
CA LYS A 413 -0.28 -2.21 39.80
C LYS A 413 -1.04 -3.39 39.14
N LEU A 414 -0.34 -4.43 38.67
CA LEU A 414 -0.96 -5.64 38.21
C LEU A 414 -1.52 -6.35 39.44
N MET A 415 -2.83 -6.55 39.48
CA MET A 415 -3.52 -7.24 40.57
C MET A 415 -2.85 -8.57 40.95
N LEU A 416 -2.28 -9.30 39.98
CA LEU A 416 -1.54 -10.55 40.21
C LEU A 416 -0.29 -10.38 41.09
N ARG A 417 0.46 -9.28 40.92
CA ARG A 417 1.66 -9.02 41.74
C ARG A 417 1.28 -8.70 43.18
N GLN A 418 0.16 -8.00 43.39
CA GLN A 418 -0.40 -7.77 44.73
C GLN A 418 -0.79 -9.07 45.45
N GLU A 419 -1.02 -10.14 44.69
CA GLU A 419 -1.31 -11.50 45.19
C GLU A 419 -0.04 -12.37 45.30
N GLY A 420 1.15 -11.77 45.25
CA GLY A 420 2.44 -12.47 45.42
C GLY A 420 2.88 -13.27 44.20
N ARG A 421 2.32 -13.00 43.00
CA ARG A 421 2.73 -13.67 41.76
C ARG A 421 3.81 -12.89 41.02
N THR A 422 4.80 -13.60 40.51
CA THR A 422 5.79 -13.06 39.58
C THR A 422 5.20 -13.00 38.17
N VAL A 423 5.09 -11.80 37.62
CA VAL A 423 4.58 -11.56 36.27
C VAL A 423 5.55 -10.68 35.50
N ARG A 424 5.94 -11.12 34.30
CA ARG A 424 6.71 -10.32 33.34
C ARG A 424 5.77 -9.70 32.31
N VAL A 425 6.01 -8.44 31.97
CA VAL A 425 5.30 -7.72 30.90
C VAL A 425 6.27 -7.47 29.75
N VAL A 426 5.87 -7.90 28.56
CA VAL A 426 6.63 -7.72 27.32
C VAL A 426 5.82 -6.84 26.38
N SER A 427 6.47 -5.83 25.79
CA SER A 427 5.93 -5.12 24.64
C SER A 427 6.44 -5.80 23.38
N LEU A 428 5.54 -6.14 22.45
CA LEU A 428 5.87 -6.74 21.16
C LEU A 428 5.44 -5.80 20.03
N VAL A 429 6.13 -4.66 19.94
CA VAL A 429 5.83 -3.52 19.06
C VAL A 429 5.88 -3.91 17.58
N CYS A 430 6.87 -4.71 17.17
CA CYS A 430 7.04 -5.18 15.80
C CYS A 430 7.53 -6.63 15.76
N TRP A 431 6.63 -7.53 15.38
CA TRP A 431 6.88 -8.98 15.34
C TRP A 431 8.09 -9.34 14.49
N ARG A 432 8.15 -8.81 13.26
CA ARG A 432 9.25 -9.11 12.33
C ARG A 432 10.62 -8.73 12.89
N LEU A 433 10.75 -7.56 13.51
CA LEU A 433 12.02 -7.15 14.12
C LEU A 433 12.40 -8.08 15.27
N PHE A 434 11.42 -8.55 16.05
CA PHE A 434 11.63 -9.49 17.13
C PHE A 434 12.03 -10.88 16.61
N ASP A 435 11.37 -11.39 15.57
CA ASP A 435 11.63 -12.70 14.97
C ASP A 435 13.05 -12.78 14.38
N MET A 436 13.55 -11.66 13.86
CA MET A 436 14.91 -11.48 13.34
C MET A 436 15.98 -11.38 14.43
N GLN A 437 15.62 -11.23 15.71
CA GLN A 437 16.61 -11.21 16.79
C GLN A 437 17.26 -12.58 16.96
N PRO A 438 18.51 -12.64 17.45
CA PRO A 438 19.16 -13.89 17.83
C PRO A 438 18.29 -14.72 18.78
N GLN A 439 18.32 -16.04 18.64
CA GLN A 439 17.53 -16.96 19.46
C GLN A 439 17.70 -16.70 20.97
N GLN A 440 18.94 -16.47 21.42
CA GLN A 440 19.25 -16.12 22.81
C GLN A 440 18.48 -14.89 23.31
N TYR A 441 18.29 -13.87 22.47
CA TYR A 441 17.53 -12.68 22.84
C TYR A 441 16.02 -12.98 22.92
N LYS A 442 15.49 -13.73 21.96
CA LYS A 442 14.07 -14.13 21.98
C LYS A 442 13.75 -14.96 23.23
N GLU A 443 14.64 -15.88 23.61
CA GLU A 443 14.52 -16.69 24.83
C GLU A 443 14.75 -15.86 26.10
N PHE A 444 15.61 -14.84 26.07
CA PHE A 444 15.74 -13.91 27.19
C PHE A 444 14.44 -13.15 27.45
N VAL A 445 13.75 -12.68 26.40
CA VAL A 445 12.47 -11.95 26.51
C VAL A 445 11.32 -12.91 26.85
N LEU A 446 11.24 -14.05 26.16
CA LEU A 446 10.20 -15.08 26.29
C LEU A 446 10.82 -16.45 26.66
N PRO A 447 11.20 -16.68 27.93
CA PRO A 447 11.90 -17.89 28.36
C PRO A 447 11.11 -19.16 28.05
N PRO A 448 11.72 -20.17 27.41
CA PRO A 448 11.03 -21.44 27.11
C PRO A 448 10.49 -22.15 28.36
N SER A 449 11.12 -21.94 29.52
CA SER A 449 10.68 -22.48 30.82
C SER A 449 9.39 -21.86 31.34
N VAL A 450 8.93 -20.74 30.78
CA VAL A 450 7.68 -20.07 31.14
C VAL A 450 6.65 -20.33 30.04
N SER A 451 5.87 -21.41 30.19
CA SER A 451 4.84 -21.82 29.22
C SER A 451 3.50 -21.11 29.42
N LYS A 452 3.17 -20.69 30.65
CA LYS A 452 1.94 -19.96 30.98
C LYS A 452 2.02 -18.49 30.52
N ARG A 453 1.63 -18.23 29.28
CA ARG A 453 1.69 -16.91 28.64
C ARG A 453 0.29 -16.40 28.28
N VAL A 454 0.07 -15.10 28.42
CA VAL A 454 -1.13 -14.44 27.92
C VAL A 454 -0.72 -13.36 26.93
N SER A 455 -1.21 -13.41 25.70
CA SER A 455 -1.17 -12.25 24.81
C SER A 455 -2.47 -11.47 24.90
N VAL A 456 -2.38 -10.14 24.78
CA VAL A 456 -3.52 -9.24 24.81
C VAL A 456 -3.40 -8.28 23.65
N GLU A 457 -4.26 -8.42 22.65
CA GLU A 457 -4.24 -7.55 21.49
C GLU A 457 -5.67 -7.29 21.00
N ALA A 458 -6.09 -6.02 20.94
CA ALA A 458 -7.40 -5.64 20.36
C ALA A 458 -7.37 -5.74 18.84
N ALA A 459 -7.27 -6.97 18.32
CA ALA A 459 -7.25 -7.40 16.92
C ALA A 459 -7.41 -8.93 16.85
N SER A 460 -7.35 -9.50 15.64
CA SER A 460 -7.44 -10.94 15.39
C SER A 460 -6.39 -11.73 16.19
N PRO A 461 -6.74 -12.90 16.77
CA PRO A 461 -5.80 -13.75 17.49
C PRO A 461 -4.79 -14.48 16.58
N ILE A 462 -4.96 -14.42 15.26
CA ILE A 462 -4.14 -15.15 14.29
C ILE A 462 -2.65 -14.79 14.45
N GLY A 463 -1.81 -15.82 14.56
CA GLY A 463 -0.35 -15.71 14.69
C GLY A 463 0.15 -15.66 16.14
N TRP A 464 -0.65 -15.23 17.11
CA TRP A 464 -0.18 -15.07 18.50
C TRP A 464 0.27 -16.39 19.17
N ARG A 465 -0.25 -17.53 18.69
CA ARG A 465 0.15 -18.86 19.15
C ARG A 465 1.64 -19.13 19.00
N GLU A 466 2.33 -18.49 18.05
CA GLU A 466 3.78 -18.58 17.88
C GLU A 466 4.56 -18.03 19.09
N TYR A 467 3.99 -17.05 19.81
CA TYR A 467 4.64 -16.41 20.96
C TYR A 467 4.11 -16.93 22.30
N VAL A 468 2.82 -17.27 22.40
CA VAL A 468 2.23 -17.74 23.67
C VAL A 468 2.37 -19.25 23.87
N GLY A 469 2.58 -20.03 22.81
CA GLY A 469 2.69 -21.49 22.87
C GLY A 469 1.35 -22.21 23.08
N GLU A 470 1.43 -23.53 23.27
CA GLU A 470 0.27 -24.41 23.42
C GLU A 470 -0.49 -24.17 24.73
N GLU A 471 0.25 -23.99 25.83
CA GLU A 471 -0.31 -23.70 27.16
C GLU A 471 -0.71 -22.22 27.35
N GLY A 472 -0.47 -21.37 26.35
CA GLY A 472 -0.80 -19.96 26.41
C GLY A 472 -2.27 -19.66 26.08
N VAL A 473 -2.73 -18.48 26.49
CA VAL A 473 -4.04 -17.93 26.11
C VAL A 473 -3.85 -16.67 25.27
N VAL A 474 -4.63 -16.54 24.20
CA VAL A 474 -4.68 -15.36 23.36
C VAL A 474 -5.97 -14.61 23.65
N VAL A 475 -5.86 -13.36 24.11
CA VAL A 475 -7.00 -12.44 24.23
C VAL A 475 -7.01 -11.53 23.00
N GLY A 476 -7.92 -11.84 22.08
CA GLY A 476 -8.12 -11.13 20.82
C GLY A 476 -9.58 -10.84 20.53
N VAL A 477 -9.84 -10.32 19.33
CA VAL A 477 -11.17 -10.08 18.77
C VAL A 477 -11.42 -11.11 17.65
N GLU A 478 -12.42 -11.97 17.81
CA GLU A 478 -12.73 -13.07 16.88
C GLU A 478 -13.95 -12.82 15.98
N GLU A 479 -14.70 -11.76 16.24
CA GLU A 479 -15.88 -11.34 15.47
C GLU A 479 -15.72 -9.89 15.00
N PHE A 480 -16.62 -9.41 14.15
CA PHE A 480 -16.65 -7.99 13.83
C PHE A 480 -16.93 -7.15 15.09
N GLY A 481 -16.45 -5.91 15.09
CA GLY A 481 -16.60 -5.02 16.23
C GLY A 481 -18.04 -4.56 16.51
N ALA A 482 -18.21 -3.52 17.32
CA ALA A 482 -19.51 -3.01 17.72
C ALA A 482 -19.54 -1.48 17.74
N SER A 483 -20.69 -0.90 17.37
CA SER A 483 -20.93 0.54 17.49
C SER A 483 -21.27 0.88 18.94
N GLY A 484 -20.46 1.71 19.59
CA GLY A 484 -20.68 2.18 20.95
C GLY A 484 -19.46 2.93 21.49
N ALA A 485 -19.56 3.49 22.69
CA ALA A 485 -18.42 4.14 23.32
C ALA A 485 -17.22 3.16 23.43
N TYR A 486 -16.00 3.65 23.22
CA TYR A 486 -14.84 2.76 23.11
C TYR A 486 -14.62 1.90 24.37
N LEU A 487 -14.84 2.45 25.58
CA LEU A 487 -14.73 1.69 26.84
C LEU A 487 -15.75 0.57 26.94
N ASP A 488 -16.98 0.80 26.47
CA ASP A 488 -18.03 -0.23 26.44
C ASP A 488 -17.69 -1.31 25.40
N THR A 489 -17.10 -0.91 24.29
CA THR A 489 -16.61 -1.83 23.26
C THR A 489 -15.47 -2.70 23.80
N PHE A 490 -14.45 -2.09 24.42
CA PHE A 490 -13.38 -2.82 25.12
C PHE A 490 -13.94 -3.79 26.17
N LYS A 491 -14.91 -3.35 26.97
CA LYS A 491 -15.58 -4.17 27.98
C LYS A 491 -16.33 -5.36 27.36
N LYS A 492 -17.10 -5.14 26.30
CA LYS A 492 -17.82 -6.19 25.56
C LYS A 492 -16.88 -7.29 25.09
N PHE A 493 -15.73 -6.91 24.53
CA PHE A 493 -14.73 -7.84 24.00
C PHE A 493 -13.74 -8.34 25.06
N GLY A 494 -13.97 -8.05 26.35
CA GLY A 494 -13.18 -8.61 27.45
C GLY A 494 -11.83 -7.95 27.69
N PHE A 495 -11.55 -6.80 27.09
CA PHE A 495 -10.33 -6.02 27.34
C PHE A 495 -10.51 -5.13 28.58
N THR A 496 -10.60 -5.77 29.74
CA THR A 496 -10.67 -5.11 31.05
C THR A 496 -9.64 -5.72 31.98
N GLU A 497 -9.08 -4.92 32.89
CA GLU A 497 -8.09 -5.39 33.86
C GLU A 497 -8.57 -6.62 34.65
N GLY A 498 -9.83 -6.60 35.11
CA GLY A 498 -10.42 -7.73 35.83
C GLY A 498 -10.52 -9.00 35.00
N ASN A 499 -10.91 -8.89 33.72
CA ASN A 499 -11.00 -10.06 32.84
C ASN A 499 -9.62 -10.63 32.48
N ILE A 500 -8.64 -9.77 32.15
CA ILE A 500 -7.27 -10.20 31.86
C ILE A 500 -6.65 -10.88 33.09
N THR A 501 -6.84 -10.29 34.27
CA THR A 501 -6.41 -10.87 35.54
C THR A 501 -7.04 -12.25 35.77
N ARG A 502 -8.36 -12.38 35.56
CA ARG A 502 -9.08 -13.66 35.68
C ARG A 502 -8.52 -14.73 34.73
N ILE A 503 -8.26 -14.37 33.47
CA ILE A 503 -7.68 -15.28 32.47
C ILE A 503 -6.28 -15.74 32.90
N ALA A 504 -5.42 -14.79 33.30
CA ALA A 504 -4.08 -15.12 33.76
C ALA A 504 -4.10 -16.03 35.02
N LYS A 505 -5.04 -15.84 35.96
CA LYS A 505 -5.22 -16.75 37.10
C LYS A 505 -5.62 -18.16 36.68
N SER A 506 -6.51 -18.29 35.69
CA SER A 506 -6.97 -19.59 35.22
C SER A 506 -5.81 -20.43 34.65
N LEU A 507 -4.82 -19.80 34.03
CA LEU A 507 -3.61 -20.47 33.54
C LEU A 507 -2.68 -20.96 34.65
N LEU A 508 -2.67 -20.30 35.80
CA LEU A 508 -1.86 -20.70 36.96
C LEU A 508 -2.51 -21.80 37.79
N SER A 509 -3.80 -22.08 37.54
CA SER A 509 -4.60 -23.09 38.24
C SER A 509 -4.68 -24.41 37.48
N GLN A 510 -4.15 -24.45 36.26
CA GLN A 510 -4.04 -25.62 35.37
C GLN A 510 -2.61 -26.13 35.36
#